data_AF-A0A3C0RAT8-F1
#
_entry.id   AF-A0A3C0RAT8-F1
#
_cell.length_a   1.000
_cell.length_b   1.000
_cell.length_c   1.000
_cell.angle_alpha   90.00
_cell.angle_beta   90.00
_cell.angle_gamma   90.00
#
_symmetry.space_group_name_H-M   'P 1'
#
loop_
_entity.id
_entity.type
_entity.pdbx_description
1 polymer ?
#
loop_
_entity_poly.entity_id
_entity_poly.type
_entity_poly.pdbx_seq_one_letter_code
_entity_poly.pdbx_strand_id
1 'polypeptide(L)' 'MRVVVLIIACFFSMQVTAQKTDHRLTKQIQELIQGFRGETGVYVHDLEKNKVVAINADSVFPTASMVKIP' A
#
# COMPACT_ATOMS: atom_id res chain seq x y z
N MET A 1 -13.07 -20.98 -28.25
CA MET A 1 -13.87 -20.72 -27.03
C MET A 1 -13.09 -20.91 -25.73
N ARG A 2 -12.36 -22.02 -25.53
CA ARG A 2 -11.57 -22.25 -24.29
C ARG A 2 -10.58 -21.13 -23.93
N VAL A 3 -9.81 -20.62 -24.89
CA VAL A 3 -8.83 -19.53 -24.65
C VAL A 3 -9.52 -18.21 -24.31
N VAL A 4 -10.67 -17.92 -24.93
CA VAL A 4 -11.45 -16.70 -24.65
C VAL A 4 -12.02 -16.73 -23.24
N VAL A 5 -12.53 -17.88 -22.79
CA VAL A 5 -13.00 -18.08 -21.41
C VAL A 5 -11.86 -17.90 -20.40
N LEU A 6 -10.65 -18.41 -20.71
CA LEU A 6 -9.48 -18.22 -19.84
C LEU A 6 -9.04 -16.76 -19.75
N ILE A 7 -9.06 -16.01 -20.85
CA ILE A 7 -8.73 -14.58 -20.84
C ILE A 7 -9.74 -13.78 -20.02
N ILE A 8 -11.04 -14.07 -20.17
CA ILE A 8 -12.10 -13.40 -19.41
C ILE A 8 -11.96 -13.71 -17.91
N ALA A 9 -11.69 -14.96 -17.54
CA ALA A 9 -11.48 -15.35 -16.15
C ALA A 9 -10.24 -14.66 -15.53
N CYS A 10 -9.15 -14.54 -16.29
CA CYS A 10 -7.92 -13.87 -15.85
C CYS A 10 -8.09 -12.33 -15.71
N PHE A 11 -9.00 -11.73 -16.47
CA PHE A 11 -9.32 -10.31 -16.35
C PHE A 11 -10.16 -10.03 -15.10
N PHE A 12 -11.03 -10.96 -14.71
CA PHE A 12 -11.89 -10.82 -13.54
C PHE A 12 -11.12 -10.93 -12.21
N SER A 13 -10.04 -11.70 -12.17
CA SER A 13 -9.19 -11.84 -10.97
C SER A 13 -8.35 -10.59 -10.67
N MET A 14 -8.13 -9.70 -11.64
CA MET A 14 -7.37 -8.45 -11.45
C MET A 14 -8.11 -7.38 -10.63
N GLN A 15 -9.42 -7.53 -10.40
CA GLN A 15 -10.25 -6.52 -9.71
C GLN A 15 -10.31 -6.72 -8.18
N VAL A 16 -9.65 -7.74 -7.64
CA VAL A 16 -9.69 -8.02 -6.19
C VAL A 16 -8.54 -7.29 -5.51
N THR A 17 -8.84 -6.16 -4.85
CA THR A 17 -7.92 -5.52 -3.92
C THR A 17 -8.08 -6.15 -2.54
N ALA A 18 -7.02 -6.76 -2.01
CA ALA A 18 -7.10 -7.48 -0.74
C ALA A 18 -7.17 -6.57 0.51
N GLN A 19 -6.72 -5.31 0.42
CA GLN A 19 -6.63 -4.39 1.55
C GLN A 19 -7.60 -3.21 1.41
N LYS A 20 -8.21 -2.79 2.52
CA LYS A 20 -9.09 -1.61 2.57
C LYS A 20 -8.26 -0.34 2.72
N THR A 21 -8.08 0.42 1.64
CA THR A 21 -7.30 1.67 1.70
C THR A 21 -8.07 2.79 2.41
N ASP A 22 -7.41 3.53 3.30
CA ASP A 22 -7.93 4.80 3.81
C ASP A 22 -7.48 5.97 2.93
N HIS A 23 -8.30 6.32 1.94
CA HIS A 23 -7.98 7.38 0.98
C HIS A 23 -7.82 8.77 1.60
N ARG A 24 -8.58 9.06 2.67
CA ARG A 24 -8.52 10.38 3.32
C ARG A 24 -7.17 10.55 4.01
N LEU A 25 -6.78 9.57 4.81
CA LEU A 25 -5.50 9.60 5.52
C LEU A 25 -4.32 9.52 4.54
N THR A 26 -4.44 8.71 3.47
CA THR A 26 -3.42 8.62 2.41
C THR A 26 -3.12 9.99 1.83
N LYS A 27 -4.16 10.75 1.44
CA LYS A 27 -4.01 12.09 0.87
C LYS A 27 -3.35 13.06 1.85
N GLN A 28 -3.79 13.06 3.11
CA GLN A 28 -3.22 13.92 4.15
C GLN A 28 -1.73 13.65 4.37
N ILE A 29 -1.32 12.38 4.41
CA ILE A 29 0.08 12.00 4.54
C ILE A 29 0.88 12.43 3.29
N GLN A 30 0.35 12.22 2.09
CA GLN A 30 0.99 12.64 0.83
C GLN A 30 1.23 14.15 0.79
N GLU A 31 0.26 14.97 1.22
CA GLU A 31 0.40 16.43 1.32
C GLU A 31 1.49 16.82 2.32
N LEU A 32 1.56 16.15 3.49
CA LEU A 32 2.58 16.41 4.50
C LEU A 32 4.00 16.09 4.04
N ILE A 33 4.19 15.00 3.29
CA ILE A 33 5.51 14.53 2.86
C ILE A 33 5.96 15.17 1.54
N GLN A 34 5.09 15.87 0.81
CA GLN A 34 5.39 16.43 -0.53
C GLN A 34 6.61 17.36 -0.55
N GLY A 35 6.86 18.10 0.54
CA GLY A 35 8.00 19.02 0.64
C GLY A 35 9.34 18.36 0.97
N PHE A 36 9.35 17.05 1.27
CA PHE A 36 10.55 16.34 1.66
C PHE A 36 11.44 16.03 0.44
N ARG A 37 12.70 16.49 0.49
CA ARG A 37 13.69 16.28 -0.58
C ARG A 37 14.41 14.94 -0.40
N GLY A 38 13.66 13.85 -0.49
CA GLY A 38 14.16 12.48 -0.34
C GLY A 38 13.05 11.46 -0.53
N GLU A 39 13.35 10.20 -0.25
CA GLU A 39 12.37 9.11 -0.34
C GLU A 39 11.66 8.91 0.99
N THR A 40 10.35 8.66 0.96
CA THR A 40 9.55 8.40 2.15
C THR A 40 8.71 7.16 1.94
N GLY A 41 8.82 6.22 2.89
CA GLY A 41 7.93 5.08 3.03
C GLY A 41 7.05 5.26 4.26
N VAL A 42 5.74 5.02 4.13
CA VAL A 42 4.78 5.07 5.23
C VAL A 42 3.83 3.88 5.12
N TYR A 43 3.74 3.13 6.21
CA TYR A 43 2.71 2.11 6.40
C TYR A 43 1.92 2.41 7.68
N VAL A 44 0.59 2.39 7.57
CA VAL A 44 -0.33 2.54 8.71
C VAL A 44 -1.37 1.43 8.62
N HIS A 45 -1.65 0.77 9.75
CA HIS A 45 -2.73 -0.19 9.88
C HIS A 45 -3.64 0.20 11.04
N ASP A 46 -4.86 0.64 10.72
CA ASP A 46 -5.93 0.77 11.70
C ASP A 46 -6.45 -0.64 12.03
N LEU A 47 -6.09 -1.14 13.21
CA LEU A 47 -6.40 -2.50 13.66
C LEU A 47 -7.90 -2.74 13.88
N GLU A 48 -8.66 -1.70 14.22
CA GLU A 48 -10.11 -1.80 14.48
C GLU A 48 -10.90 -1.82 13.16
N LYS A 49 -10.60 -0.88 12.26
CA LYS A 49 -11.31 -0.74 10.97
C LYS A 49 -10.74 -1.65 9.88
N ASN A 50 -9.60 -2.27 10.16
CA ASN A 50 -8.79 -3.04 9.22
C ASN A 50 -8.53 -2.26 7.92
N LYS A 51 -8.18 -0.98 8.07
CA LYS A 51 -7.82 -0.08 6.98
C LYS A 51 -6.33 0.19 6.97
N VAL A 52 -5.78 0.40 5.78
CA VAL A 52 -4.36 0.63 5.59
C VAL A 52 -4.08 1.92 4.83
N VAL A 53 -2.91 2.51 5.11
CA VAL A 53 -2.22 3.43 4.21
C VAL A 53 -0.90 2.77 3.84
N ALA A 54 -0.58 2.70 2.55
CA ALA A 54 0.67 2.15 2.04
C ALA A 54 1.26 3.11 1.00
N ILE A 55 2.34 3.79 1.36
CA ILE A 55 3.11 4.69 0.49
C ILE A 55 4.52 4.14 0.47
N ASN A 56 4.98 3.62 -0.67
CA ASN A 56 6.29 2.94 -0.80
C ASN A 56 6.54 1.88 0.31
N ALA A 57 5.49 1.20 0.77
CA ALA A 57 5.55 0.32 1.95
C ALA A 57 6.42 -0.93 1.72
N ASP A 58 6.50 -1.40 0.48
CA ASP A 58 7.31 -2.57 0.09
C ASP A 58 8.73 -2.19 -0.39
N SER A 59 9.14 -0.94 -0.20
CA SER A 59 10.49 -0.46 -0.51
C SER A 59 11.44 -0.66 0.69
N VAL A 60 12.73 -0.87 0.40
CA VAL A 60 13.75 -1.10 1.44
C VAL A 60 14.31 0.23 1.92
N PHE A 61 14.26 0.47 3.23
CA PHE A 61 14.84 1.64 3.89
C PHE A 61 15.87 1.22 4.97
N PRO A 62 16.93 2.00 5.22
CA PRO A 62 17.85 1.74 6.32
C PRO A 62 17.12 1.81 7.66
N THR A 63 17.10 0.72 8.42
CA THR A 63 16.36 0.64 9.69
C THR A 63 17.01 1.42 10.83
N ALA A 64 18.32 1.74 10.72
CA ALA A 64 19.10 2.38 11.77
C ALA A 64 18.85 1.71 13.14
N SER A 65 18.51 2.47 14.18
CA SER A 65 18.25 1.90 15.51
C SER A 65 16.87 1.21 15.65
N MET A 66 15.98 1.25 14.65
CA MET A 66 14.69 0.56 14.72
C MET A 66 14.85 -0.95 14.82
N VAL A 67 15.92 -1.52 14.25
CA VAL A 67 16.23 -2.96 14.31
C VAL A 67 16.32 -3.54 15.73
N LYS A 68 16.49 -2.69 16.74
CA LYS A 68 16.53 -3.10 18.15
C LYS A 68 15.17 -3.61 18.65
N ILE A 69 14.09 -3.29 17.94
CA ILE A 69 12.75 -3.82 18.17
C ILE A 69 12.47 -4.78 16.99
N PRO A 70 12.60 -6.10 17.18
CA PRO A 70 12.31 -7.08 16.14
C PRO A 70 10.81 -7.21 15.85
#